data_AF-A0A7J5YWB0-F1
#
_entry.id   AF-A0A7J5YWB0-F1
#
_cell.length_a   1.000
_cell.length_b   1.000
_cell.length_c   1.000
_cell.angle_alpha   90.00
_cell.angle_beta   90.00
_cell.angle_gamma   90.00
#
_symmetry.space_group_name_H-M   'P 1'
#
loop_
_entity.id
_entity.type
_entity.pdbx_description
1 polymer ?
#
loop_
_entity_poly.entity_id
_entity_poly.type
_entity_poly.pdbx_seq_one_letter_code
_entity_poly.pdbx_strand_id
1 'polypeptide(L)'
;MSEEQLFRFRVFTSSPTFKAFNSSVTIDIQNPDGVVVKQVSRIQAFDGVFGDTFPLSEIVNEGQWTVIAKFDHWEQNTFTSQFQVKKYVLPAFNVTLTPRKSFLDLDDTELEVEIWARYLYGEPVQGTAYVVFGVKINQEMRRLPAVKQVTDLNGGVVKLSMEEIKRAHPNIRSLVGSSVYVKASVLTKSGQHLMSESQPCH
;
A
#
# COMPACT_ATOMS: atom_id res chain seq x y z
N MET A 1 -8.04 -16.45 23.47
CA MET A 1 -6.59 -16.32 23.74
C MET A 1 -6.07 -15.45 22.63
N SER A 2 -5.37 -14.39 22.95
CA SER A 2 -4.75 -13.55 21.95
C SER A 2 -3.53 -14.23 21.36
N GLU A 3 -3.43 -14.24 20.03
CA GLU A 3 -2.26 -14.75 19.35
C GLU A 3 -1.22 -13.62 19.29
N GLU A 4 -0.05 -13.85 19.90
CA GLU A 4 1.12 -13.00 19.67
C GLU A 4 1.49 -13.08 18.18
N GLN A 5 1.51 -11.93 17.51
CA GLN A 5 1.81 -11.89 16.09
C GLN A 5 3.33 -11.83 15.90
N LEU A 6 3.89 -12.81 15.19
CA LEU A 6 5.33 -12.93 14.99
C LEU A 6 5.76 -12.26 13.69
N PHE A 7 6.60 -11.24 13.80
CA PHE A 7 7.31 -10.66 12.66
C PHE A 7 8.58 -11.46 12.38
N ARG A 8 8.66 -12.09 11.20
CA ARG A 8 9.85 -12.85 10.77
C ARG A 8 10.65 -12.03 9.78
N PHE A 9 11.96 -11.98 9.98
CA PHE A 9 12.85 -11.29 9.06
C PHE A 9 14.09 -12.11 8.75
N ARG A 10 14.73 -11.78 7.63
CA ARG A 10 16.05 -12.30 7.24
C ARG A 10 16.94 -11.16 6.82
N VAL A 11 18.20 -11.25 7.22
CA VAL A 11 19.27 -10.36 6.79
C VAL A 11 20.20 -11.15 5.90
N PHE A 12 20.56 -10.54 4.78
CA PHE A 12 21.47 -11.09 3.80
C PHE A 12 22.72 -10.22 3.76
N THR A 13 23.89 -10.85 3.82
CA THR A 13 25.19 -10.19 3.76
C THR A 13 25.92 -10.69 2.53
N SER A 14 26.34 -9.74 1.71
CA SER A 14 27.03 -10.01 0.46
C SER A 14 28.18 -9.02 0.26
N SER A 15 29.17 -9.47 -0.49
CA SER A 15 30.19 -8.60 -1.05
C SER A 15 29.61 -7.72 -2.18
N PRO A 16 30.30 -6.67 -2.61
CA PRO A 16 29.87 -5.84 -3.75
C PRO A 16 29.67 -6.61 -5.07
N THR A 17 30.21 -7.84 -5.19
CA THR A 17 29.99 -8.73 -6.35
C THR A 17 28.86 -9.74 -6.13
N PHE A 18 27.99 -9.49 -5.14
CA PHE A 18 26.83 -10.31 -4.77
C PHE A 18 27.14 -11.74 -4.32
N LYS A 19 28.39 -12.03 -3.92
CA LYS A 19 28.73 -13.29 -3.25
C LYS A 19 28.41 -13.20 -1.77
N ALA A 20 27.79 -14.26 -1.22
CA ALA A 20 27.56 -14.42 0.20
C ALA A 20 28.87 -14.21 0.99
N PHE A 21 28.80 -13.48 2.09
CA PHE A 21 29.96 -13.09 2.86
C PHE A 21 29.63 -13.11 4.35
N ASN A 22 30.42 -13.84 5.14
CA ASN A 22 30.22 -13.91 6.58
C ASN A 22 30.68 -12.59 7.22
N SER A 23 29.74 -11.88 7.81
CA SER A 23 30.03 -10.65 8.55
C SER A 23 29.25 -10.59 9.86
N SER A 24 29.77 -9.80 10.78
CA SER A 24 29.02 -9.40 11.96
C SER A 24 28.10 -8.21 11.64
N VAL A 25 26.84 -8.31 12.06
CA VAL A 25 25.79 -7.33 11.81
C VAL A 25 25.02 -7.05 13.10
N THR A 26 24.67 -5.79 13.28
CA THR A 26 23.71 -5.32 14.29
C THR A 26 22.39 -4.96 13.62
N ILE A 27 21.29 -5.34 14.25
CA ILE A 27 19.93 -5.15 13.75
C ILE A 27 19.14 -4.35 14.79
N ASP A 28 18.62 -3.20 14.39
CA ASP A 28 17.72 -2.37 15.19
C ASP A 28 16.30 -2.47 14.62
N ILE A 29 15.32 -2.64 15.49
CA ILE A 29 13.89 -2.57 15.15
C ILE A 29 13.34 -1.29 15.78
N GLN A 30 12.91 -0.36 14.93
CA GLN A 30 12.31 0.91 15.32
C GLN A 30 10.79 0.88 15.19
N ASN A 31 10.13 1.43 16.20
CA ASN A 31 8.70 1.69 16.18
C ASN A 31 8.38 2.93 15.29
N PRO A 32 7.09 3.26 15.09
CA PRO A 32 6.68 4.41 14.27
C PRO A 32 7.15 5.77 14.80
N ASP A 33 7.48 5.85 16.09
CA ASP A 33 7.99 7.06 16.73
C ASP A 33 9.53 7.22 16.55
N GLY A 34 10.17 6.30 15.84
CA GLY A 34 11.61 6.27 15.61
C GLY A 34 12.43 5.71 16.78
N VAL A 35 11.77 5.12 17.79
CA VAL A 35 12.42 4.54 18.96
C VAL A 35 12.84 3.11 18.67
N VAL A 36 14.12 2.78 18.90
CA VAL A 36 14.62 1.40 18.82
C VAL A 36 14.07 0.61 20.00
N VAL A 37 13.20 -0.36 19.72
CA VAL A 37 12.56 -1.20 20.76
C VAL A 37 13.21 -2.58 20.91
N LYS A 38 13.97 -3.02 19.90
CA LYS A 38 14.82 -4.21 19.98
C LYS A 38 16.09 -3.95 19.20
N GLN A 39 17.21 -4.32 19.81
CA GLN A 39 18.51 -4.35 19.16
C GLN A 39 19.10 -5.75 19.34
N VAL A 40 19.61 -6.31 18.25
CA VAL A 40 20.36 -7.57 18.26
C VAL A 40 21.73 -7.29 17.65
N SER A 41 22.77 -7.33 18.47
CA SER A 41 24.13 -6.96 18.06
C SER A 41 25.02 -8.16 17.87
N ARG A 42 26.08 -7.99 17.08
CA ARG A 42 27.16 -8.99 16.88
C ARG A 42 26.67 -10.33 16.35
N ILE A 43 25.63 -10.29 15.52
CA ILE A 43 25.10 -11.48 14.87
C ILE A 43 26.06 -11.90 13.76
N GLN A 44 26.43 -13.18 13.70
CA GLN A 44 27.12 -13.73 12.54
C GLN A 44 26.12 -14.26 11.52
N ALA A 45 26.11 -13.65 10.32
CA ALA A 45 25.36 -14.16 9.18
C ALA A 45 26.18 -15.25 8.47
N PHE A 46 26.04 -16.50 8.91
CA PHE A 46 26.69 -17.66 8.28
C PHE A 46 26.14 -17.92 6.88
N ASP A 47 27.01 -18.24 5.93
CA ASP A 47 26.70 -18.35 4.49
C ASP A 47 25.94 -17.14 3.95
N GLY A 48 26.21 -15.97 4.55
CA GLY A 48 25.60 -14.71 4.18
C GLY A 48 24.15 -14.53 4.63
N VAL A 49 23.58 -15.39 5.48
CA VAL A 49 22.17 -15.29 5.90
C VAL A 49 22.01 -15.39 7.42
N PHE A 50 21.17 -14.53 7.97
CA PHE A 50 20.65 -14.64 9.33
C PHE A 50 19.13 -14.48 9.32
N GLY A 51 18.42 -15.27 10.11
CA GLY A 51 16.98 -15.16 10.28
C GLY A 51 16.62 -15.11 11.76
N ASP A 52 15.71 -14.22 12.13
CA ASP A 52 15.19 -14.11 13.49
C ASP A 52 13.71 -13.70 13.45
N THR A 53 13.07 -13.79 14.61
CA THR A 53 11.67 -13.45 14.82
C THR A 53 11.56 -12.40 15.93
N PHE A 54 10.65 -11.46 15.74
CA PHE A 54 10.29 -10.45 16.73
C PHE A 54 8.80 -10.61 17.09
N PRO A 55 8.47 -10.87 18.37
CA PRO A 55 7.08 -10.89 18.80
C PRO A 55 6.55 -9.45 18.84
N LEU A 56 5.47 -9.19 18.13
CA LEU A 56 4.70 -7.96 18.27
C LEU A 56 3.71 -8.15 19.42
N SER A 57 3.81 -7.28 20.44
CA SER A 57 2.88 -7.25 21.56
C SER A 57 1.46 -6.97 21.09
N GLU A 58 0.45 -7.40 21.83
CA GLU A 58 -0.95 -7.06 21.52
C GLU A 58 -1.23 -5.56 21.54
N ILE A 59 -0.56 -4.85 22.45
CA ILE A 59 -0.61 -3.38 22.55
C ILE A 59 0.63 -2.86 21.84
N VAL A 60 0.56 -2.80 20.51
CA VAL A 60 1.62 -2.28 19.65
C VAL A 60 1.16 -0.99 18.97
N ASN A 61 2.05 -0.02 18.84
CA ASN A 61 1.78 1.20 18.08
C ASN A 61 1.57 0.82 16.60
N GLU A 62 0.35 1.05 16.11
CA GLU A 62 0.05 0.99 14.68
C GLU A 62 0.87 2.06 13.94
N GLY A 63 1.39 1.72 12.77
CA GLY A 63 2.23 2.63 12.00
C GLY A 63 3.30 1.92 11.18
N GLN A 64 4.19 2.71 10.59
CA GLN A 64 5.32 2.23 9.81
C GLN A 64 6.47 1.90 10.76
N TRP A 65 6.84 0.64 10.83
CA TRP A 65 7.99 0.14 11.57
C TRP A 65 9.19 0.02 10.64
N THR A 66 10.40 0.19 11.19
CA THR A 66 11.64 0.15 10.41
C THR A 66 12.61 -0.87 11.00
N VAL A 67 13.14 -1.74 10.16
CA VAL A 67 14.26 -2.63 10.48
C VAL A 67 15.52 -2.03 9.88
N ILE A 68 16.54 -1.81 10.70
CA ILE A 68 17.81 -1.24 10.29
C ILE A 68 18.90 -2.27 10.54
N ALA A 69 19.62 -2.67 9.51
CA ALA A 69 20.79 -3.53 9.60
C ALA A 69 22.07 -2.71 9.39
N LYS A 70 23.08 -2.94 10.21
CA LYS A 70 24.37 -2.23 10.19
C LYS A 70 25.51 -3.21 10.32
N PHE A 71 26.56 -3.05 9.52
CA PHE A 71 27.78 -3.81 9.73
C PHE A 71 28.51 -3.29 10.98
N ASP A 72 28.90 -4.19 11.88
CA ASP A 72 29.55 -3.79 13.15
C ASP A 72 30.90 -3.08 12.91
N HIS A 73 31.57 -3.41 11.82
CA HIS A 73 32.86 -2.83 11.45
C HIS A 73 32.72 -1.56 10.59
N TRP A 74 31.49 -1.23 10.18
CA TRP A 74 31.18 -0.09 9.32
C TRP A 74 29.76 0.41 9.61
N GLU A 75 29.56 0.98 10.80
CA GLU A 75 28.23 1.37 11.29
C GLU A 75 27.55 2.45 10.43
N GLN A 76 28.31 3.22 9.64
CA GLN A 76 27.77 4.18 8.67
C GLN A 76 27.06 3.52 7.47
N ASN A 77 27.36 2.24 7.20
CA ASN A 77 26.74 1.49 6.11
C ASN A 77 25.47 0.79 6.62
N THR A 78 24.37 1.55 6.66
CA THR A 78 23.08 1.09 7.17
C THR A 78 22.11 0.76 6.05
N PHE A 79 21.39 -0.34 6.20
CA PHE A 79 20.36 -0.79 5.27
C PHE A 79 19.02 -0.85 5.98
N THR A 80 17.98 -0.27 5.38
CA THR A 80 16.67 -0.14 6.01
C THR A 80 15.59 -0.87 5.21
N SER A 81 14.70 -1.54 5.91
CA SER A 81 13.45 -2.07 5.35
C SER A 81 12.28 -1.68 6.24
N GLN A 82 11.13 -1.37 5.65
CA GLN A 82 9.96 -0.88 6.36
C GLN A 82 8.80 -1.85 6.23
N PHE A 83 8.00 -1.97 7.29
CA PHE A 83 6.78 -2.76 7.29
C PHE A 83 5.67 -2.03 8.04
N GLN A 84 4.42 -2.26 7.63
CA GLN A 84 3.27 -1.63 8.24
C GLN A 84 2.66 -2.55 9.30
N VAL A 85 2.58 -2.07 10.54
CA VAL A 85 1.73 -2.67 11.57
C VAL A 85 0.41 -1.91 11.57
N LYS A 86 -0.69 -2.65 11.45
CA LYS A 86 -2.05 -2.13 11.54
C LYS A 86 -2.93 -3.20 12.14
N LYS A 87 -4.01 -2.81 12.80
CA LYS A 87 -4.99 -3.76 13.31
C LYS A 87 -5.53 -4.60 12.16
N TYR A 88 -5.30 -5.91 12.20
CA TYR A 88 -5.86 -6.81 11.21
C TYR A 88 -7.35 -6.99 11.48
N VAL A 89 -8.17 -6.49 10.56
CA VAL A 89 -9.56 -6.89 10.45
C VAL A 89 -9.65 -7.66 9.14
N LEU A 90 -10.02 -8.93 9.20
CA LEU A 90 -10.24 -9.71 7.99
C LEU A 90 -11.36 -9.03 7.20
N PRO A 91 -11.08 -8.41 6.04
CA PRO A 91 -12.15 -7.82 5.26
C PRO A 91 -13.04 -8.96 4.75
N ALA A 92 -14.35 -8.80 4.85
CA ALA A 92 -15.28 -9.83 4.38
C ALA A 92 -15.16 -10.08 2.87
N PHE A 93 -14.65 -9.10 2.12
CA PHE A 93 -14.56 -9.12 0.68
C PHE A 93 -13.40 -8.24 0.18
N ASN A 94 -12.94 -8.51 -1.04
CA ASN A 94 -11.95 -7.71 -1.75
C ASN A 94 -12.63 -6.80 -2.77
N VAL A 95 -12.04 -5.63 -3.02
CA VAL A 95 -12.45 -4.70 -4.07
C VAL A 95 -11.30 -4.57 -5.06
N THR A 96 -11.59 -4.65 -6.35
CA THR A 96 -10.63 -4.49 -7.44
C THR A 96 -11.11 -3.38 -8.36
N LEU A 97 -10.22 -2.44 -8.69
CA LEU A 97 -10.48 -1.33 -9.60
C LEU A 97 -9.62 -1.52 -10.85
N THR A 98 -10.20 -1.82 -12.00
CA THR A 98 -9.42 -2.08 -13.20
C THR A 98 -9.66 -0.97 -14.22
N PRO A 99 -8.72 -0.02 -14.39
CA PRO A 99 -8.84 0.96 -15.44
C PRO A 99 -8.70 0.26 -16.80
N ARG A 100 -9.60 0.56 -17.74
CA ARG A 100 -9.59 -0.05 -19.09
C ARG A 100 -8.41 0.39 -19.93
N LYS A 101 -7.95 1.62 -19.70
CA LYS A 101 -6.66 2.12 -20.18
C LYS A 101 -5.80 2.41 -18.96
N SER A 102 -4.53 2.00 -19.01
CA SER A 102 -3.57 2.30 -17.95
C SER A 102 -3.15 3.77 -17.94
N PHE A 103 -3.49 4.53 -18.99
CA PHE A 103 -3.20 5.96 -19.11
C PHE A 103 -4.39 6.77 -19.65
N LEU A 104 -4.35 8.09 -19.45
CA LEU A 104 -5.34 9.04 -19.98
C LEU A 104 -4.65 10.13 -20.81
N ASP A 105 -4.95 10.18 -22.11
CA ASP A 105 -4.45 11.23 -23.00
C ASP A 105 -5.23 12.54 -22.86
N LEU A 106 -4.61 13.66 -23.24
CA LEU A 106 -5.31 14.95 -23.24
C LEU A 106 -6.48 15.02 -24.25
N ASP A 107 -6.43 14.17 -25.28
CA ASP A 107 -7.44 14.07 -26.33
C ASP A 107 -8.51 13.01 -26.03
N ASP A 108 -8.32 12.21 -24.96
CA ASP A 108 -9.33 11.25 -24.52
C ASP A 108 -10.56 12.00 -23.95
N THR A 109 -11.73 11.42 -24.18
CA THR A 109 -12.99 11.95 -23.63
C THR A 109 -13.18 11.58 -22.17
N GLU A 110 -12.72 10.39 -21.77
CA GLU A 110 -12.94 9.83 -20.45
C GLU A 110 -11.97 8.68 -20.10
N LEU A 111 -11.81 8.46 -18.80
CA LEU A 111 -11.20 7.28 -18.21
C LEU A 111 -12.30 6.36 -17.68
N GLU A 112 -12.32 5.11 -18.13
CA GLU A 112 -13.24 4.08 -17.63
C GLU A 112 -12.53 3.13 -16.65
N VAL A 113 -13.15 2.87 -15.51
CA VAL A 113 -12.67 1.94 -14.49
C VAL A 113 -13.76 0.92 -14.17
N GLU A 114 -13.43 -0.36 -14.31
CA GLU A 114 -14.27 -1.47 -13.89
C GLU A 114 -14.13 -1.73 -12.39
N ILE A 115 -15.25 -1.99 -11.73
CA ILE A 115 -15.31 -2.24 -10.30
C ILE A 115 -15.78 -3.68 -10.06
N TRP A 116 -14.97 -4.41 -9.31
CA TRP A 116 -15.31 -5.75 -8.83
C TRP A 116 -15.25 -5.75 -7.32
N ALA A 117 -16.27 -6.30 -6.68
CA ALA A 117 -16.22 -6.61 -5.26
C ALA A 117 -16.70 -8.05 -5.04
N ARG A 118 -15.85 -8.87 -4.42
CA ARG A 118 -16.11 -10.30 -4.20
C ARG A 118 -15.77 -10.69 -2.78
N TYR A 119 -16.66 -11.44 -2.14
CA TYR A 119 -16.35 -12.09 -0.88
C TYR A 119 -15.16 -13.03 -1.02
N LEU A 120 -14.48 -13.32 0.08
CA LEU A 120 -13.30 -14.21 0.05
C LEU A 120 -13.64 -15.62 -0.47
N TYR A 121 -14.91 -16.04 -0.40
CA TYR A 121 -15.42 -17.29 -0.96
C TYR A 121 -15.88 -17.19 -2.42
N GLY A 122 -15.68 -16.05 -3.09
CA GLY A 122 -15.83 -15.87 -4.54
C GLY A 122 -17.12 -15.20 -5.02
N GLU A 123 -18.19 -15.20 -4.23
CA GLU A 123 -19.47 -14.61 -4.63
C GLU A 123 -19.40 -13.08 -4.75
N PRO A 124 -20.14 -12.47 -5.70
CA PRO A 124 -20.18 -11.03 -5.88
C PRO A 124 -20.86 -10.35 -4.69
N VAL A 125 -20.31 -9.20 -4.30
CA VAL A 125 -20.86 -8.39 -3.20
C VAL A 125 -22.11 -7.68 -3.67
N GLN A 126 -23.18 -7.80 -2.88
CA GLN A 126 -24.40 -7.02 -3.06
C GLN A 126 -24.29 -5.73 -2.24
N GLY A 127 -24.17 -4.58 -2.90
CA GLY A 127 -23.92 -3.32 -2.23
C GLY A 127 -23.89 -2.10 -3.15
N THR A 128 -23.22 -1.05 -2.70
CA THR A 128 -23.00 0.17 -3.46
C THR A 128 -21.56 0.63 -3.27
N ALA A 129 -20.86 0.87 -4.38
CA ALA A 129 -19.56 1.52 -4.40
C ALA A 129 -19.73 3.03 -4.51
N TYR A 130 -19.06 3.77 -3.63
CA TYR A 130 -18.88 5.20 -3.70
C TYR A 130 -17.48 5.48 -4.23
N VAL A 131 -17.39 6.05 -5.42
CA VAL A 131 -16.15 6.26 -6.14
C VAL A 131 -15.80 7.72 -6.19
N VAL A 132 -14.53 8.01 -5.95
CA VAL A 132 -13.92 9.33 -6.02
C VAL A 132 -12.68 9.24 -6.89
N PHE A 133 -12.52 10.22 -7.78
CA PHE A 133 -11.31 10.40 -8.56
C PHE A 133 -10.48 11.57 -8.03
N GLY A 134 -9.21 11.60 -8.39
CA GLY A 134 -8.32 12.71 -8.11
C GLY A 134 -7.09 12.70 -9.01
N VAL A 135 -6.27 13.74 -8.89
CA VAL A 135 -5.00 13.88 -9.60
C VAL A 135 -3.88 13.97 -8.57
N LYS A 136 -2.79 13.25 -8.79
CA LYS A 136 -1.58 13.31 -7.99
C LYS A 136 -0.56 14.21 -8.66
N ILE A 137 -0.29 15.37 -8.05
CA ILE A 137 0.62 16.39 -8.56
C ILE A 137 1.74 16.56 -7.54
N ASN A 138 3.00 16.32 -7.92
CA ASN A 138 4.16 16.48 -7.02
C ASN A 138 3.97 15.77 -5.66
N GLN A 139 3.49 14.52 -5.68
CA GLN A 139 3.13 13.71 -4.50
C GLN A 139 1.91 14.18 -3.70
N GLU A 140 1.34 15.33 -4.00
CA GLU A 140 0.10 15.83 -3.39
C GLU A 140 -1.13 15.22 -4.09
N MET A 141 -2.00 14.58 -3.32
CA MET A 141 -3.23 13.95 -3.81
C MET A 141 -4.37 14.98 -3.80
N ARG A 142 -4.77 15.47 -4.97
CA ARG A 142 -5.87 16.43 -5.10
C ARG A 142 -7.13 15.72 -5.57
N ARG A 143 -8.11 15.65 -4.67
CA ARG A 143 -9.40 15.01 -4.92
C ARG A 143 -10.28 15.87 -5.84
N LEU A 144 -10.93 15.25 -6.81
CA LEU A 144 -12.03 15.84 -7.57
C LEU A 144 -13.33 15.82 -6.72
N PRO A 145 -14.18 16.85 -6.81
CA PRO A 145 -15.32 17.00 -5.90
C PRO A 145 -16.43 15.96 -6.15
N ALA A 146 -16.57 15.45 -7.38
CA ALA A 146 -17.62 14.52 -7.74
C ALA A 146 -17.46 13.16 -7.02
N VAL A 147 -18.56 12.67 -6.46
CA VAL A 147 -18.69 11.29 -5.95
C VAL A 147 -19.66 10.56 -6.87
N LYS A 148 -19.25 9.38 -7.34
CA LYS A 148 -20.06 8.53 -8.22
C LYS A 148 -20.51 7.29 -7.47
N GLN A 149 -21.69 6.79 -7.80
CA GLN A 149 -22.24 5.57 -7.20
C GLN A 149 -22.35 4.48 -8.24
N VAL A 150 -21.94 3.26 -7.88
CA VAL A 150 -22.08 2.07 -8.73
C VAL A 150 -22.69 0.94 -7.90
N THR A 151 -23.79 0.36 -8.37
CA THR A 151 -24.46 -0.77 -7.72
C THR A 151 -24.08 -2.12 -8.33
N ASP A 152 -23.64 -2.12 -9.58
CA ASP A 152 -23.09 -3.32 -10.23
C ASP A 152 -21.63 -3.49 -9.82
N LEU A 153 -21.39 -4.37 -8.84
CA LEU A 153 -20.06 -4.67 -8.31
C LEU A 153 -19.45 -5.94 -8.93
N ASN A 154 -19.98 -6.37 -10.08
CA ASN A 154 -19.52 -7.55 -10.80
C ASN A 154 -19.09 -7.17 -12.22
N GLY A 155 -18.26 -6.12 -12.32
CA GLY A 155 -17.79 -5.57 -13.60
C GLY A 155 -18.46 -4.26 -14.02
N GLY A 156 -19.20 -3.61 -13.11
CA GLY A 156 -19.78 -2.29 -13.39
C GLY A 156 -18.71 -1.24 -13.68
N VAL A 157 -18.99 -0.33 -14.60
CA VAL A 157 -18.05 0.69 -15.06
C VAL A 157 -18.38 2.04 -14.43
N VAL A 158 -17.37 2.69 -13.87
CA VAL A 158 -17.40 4.10 -13.50
C VAL A 158 -16.49 4.89 -14.42
N LYS A 159 -16.95 6.07 -14.83
CA LYS A 159 -16.24 6.93 -15.78
C LYS A 159 -15.72 8.18 -15.08
N LEU A 160 -14.60 8.72 -15.50
CA LEU A 160 -14.14 10.08 -15.20
C LEU A 160 -14.02 10.84 -16.51
N SER A 161 -14.83 11.88 -16.73
CA SER A 161 -14.76 12.63 -17.98
C SER A 161 -13.69 13.71 -17.93
N MET A 162 -13.18 14.05 -19.11
CA MET A 162 -12.20 15.11 -19.26
C MET A 162 -12.76 16.48 -18.82
N GLU A 163 -14.07 16.69 -18.96
CA GLU A 163 -14.74 17.90 -18.49
C GLU A 163 -14.76 18.03 -16.96
N GLU A 164 -14.83 16.92 -16.23
CA GLU A 164 -14.71 16.94 -14.76
C GLU A 164 -13.29 17.33 -14.33
N ILE A 165 -12.27 16.86 -15.05
CA ILE A 165 -10.87 17.23 -14.82
C ILE A 165 -10.65 18.71 -15.10
N LYS A 166 -11.09 19.21 -16.27
CA LYS A 166 -10.97 20.63 -16.66
C LYS A 166 -11.65 21.57 -15.67
N ARG A 167 -12.79 21.17 -15.11
CA ARG A 167 -13.52 21.97 -14.11
C ARG A 167 -12.73 22.16 -12.82
N ALA A 168 -11.99 21.14 -12.38
CA ALA A 168 -11.14 21.21 -11.20
C ALA A 168 -9.75 21.80 -11.49
N HIS A 169 -9.27 21.65 -12.72
CA HIS A 169 -7.94 22.07 -13.17
C HIS A 169 -8.04 22.76 -14.54
N PRO A 170 -8.31 24.09 -14.58
CA PRO A 170 -8.51 24.82 -15.83
C PRO A 170 -7.30 24.77 -16.79
N ASN A 171 -6.07 24.75 -16.26
CA ASN A 171 -4.86 24.59 -17.07
C ASN A 171 -4.48 23.11 -17.19
N ILE A 172 -5.13 22.38 -18.10
CA ILE A 172 -4.93 20.93 -18.20
C ILE A 172 -3.52 20.53 -18.65
N ARG A 173 -2.81 21.41 -19.37
CA ARG A 173 -1.43 21.16 -19.81
C ARG A 173 -0.46 21.03 -18.64
N SER A 174 -0.76 21.61 -17.49
CA SER A 174 0.06 21.45 -16.29
C SER A 174 -0.09 20.06 -15.64
N LEU A 175 -1.05 19.24 -16.09
CA LEU A 175 -1.25 17.88 -15.59
C LEU A 175 -0.45 16.83 -16.38
N VAL A 176 0.17 17.21 -17.50
CA VAL A 176 1.01 16.27 -18.27
C VAL A 176 2.15 15.75 -17.38
N GLY A 177 2.30 14.43 -17.29
CA GLY A 177 3.26 13.77 -16.40
C GLY A 177 2.78 13.59 -14.95
N SER A 178 1.59 14.10 -14.60
CA SER A 178 0.89 13.74 -13.36
C SER A 178 0.11 12.44 -13.54
N SER A 179 -0.29 11.80 -12.44
CA SER A 179 -1.14 10.61 -12.50
C SER A 179 -2.54 10.89 -11.97
N VAL A 180 -3.54 10.20 -12.53
CA VAL A 180 -4.89 10.16 -11.98
C VAL A 180 -4.93 9.05 -10.92
N TYR A 181 -5.83 9.16 -9.95
CA TYR A 181 -6.12 8.05 -9.06
C TYR A 181 -7.62 7.90 -8.89
N VAL A 182 -8.04 6.67 -8.63
CA VAL A 182 -9.41 6.31 -8.30
C VAL A 182 -9.42 5.68 -6.91
N LYS A 183 -10.40 6.04 -6.09
CA LYS A 183 -10.67 5.44 -4.79
C LYS A 183 -12.12 5.02 -4.73
N ALA A 184 -12.38 3.78 -4.34
CA ALA A 184 -13.73 3.27 -4.14
C ALA A 184 -13.93 2.82 -2.70
N SER A 185 -15.09 3.12 -2.14
CA SER A 185 -15.56 2.61 -0.85
C SER A 185 -16.85 1.83 -1.08
N VAL A 186 -16.84 0.53 -0.81
CA VAL A 186 -17.97 -0.38 -1.04
C VAL A 186 -18.68 -0.65 0.28
N LEU A 187 -19.97 -0.36 0.32
CA LEU A 187 -20.86 -0.67 1.45
C LEU A 187 -21.80 -1.80 1.05
N THR A 188 -21.85 -2.87 1.85
CA THR A 188 -22.80 -3.97 1.63
C THR A 188 -24.24 -3.52 1.85
N LYS A 189 -25.22 -4.18 1.22
CA LYS A 189 -26.66 -3.91 1.46
C LYS A 189 -27.06 -4.03 2.94
N SER A 190 -26.39 -4.92 3.69
CA SER A 190 -26.60 -5.06 5.13
C SER A 190 -26.08 -3.88 5.96
N GLY A 191 -25.22 -3.04 5.37
CA GLY A 191 -24.54 -1.93 6.06
C GLY A 191 -23.45 -2.36 7.03
N GLN A 192 -23.19 -3.66 7.18
CA GLN A 192 -22.29 -4.20 8.20
C GLN A 192 -20.81 -4.12 7.81
N HIS A 193 -20.51 -4.12 6.51
CA HIS A 193 -19.13 -4.14 6.03
C HIS A 193 -18.87 -3.00 5.06
N LEU A 194 -17.78 -2.29 5.31
CA LEU A 194 -17.24 -1.22 4.47
C LEU A 194 -15.79 -1.57 4.12
N MET A 195 -15.46 -1.56 2.83
CA MET A 195 -14.09 -1.77 2.34
C MET A 195 -13.71 -0.64 1.40
N SER A 196 -12.48 -0.15 1.48
CA SER A 196 -11.98 0.89 0.58
C SER A 196 -10.73 0.44 -0.15
N GLU A 197 -10.65 0.77 -1.44
CA GLU A 197 -9.51 0.48 -2.30
C GLU A 197 -9.11 1.73 -3.09
N SER A 198 -7.82 1.89 -3.36
CA SER A 198 -7.30 3.02 -4.17
C SER A 198 -6.28 2.56 -5.18
N GLN A 199 -6.45 3.00 -6.43
CA GLN A 199 -5.58 2.61 -7.53
C GLN A 199 -5.11 3.83 -8.32
N PRO A 200 -3.79 3.97 -8.58
CA PRO A 200 -3.30 4.96 -9.53
C PRO A 200 -3.63 4.53 -10.97
N CYS A 201 -3.89 5.51 -11.81
CA CYS A 201 -3.97 5.42 -13.27
C CYS A 201 -2.88 6.36 -13.81
N HIS A 202 -2.03 5.84 -14.69
CA HIS A 202 -0.86 6.57 -15.15
C HIS A 202 -1.16 7.49 -16.33
#